data_AF-A0A8J5XYA2-F1
#
_entry.id   AF-A0A8J5XYA2-F1
#
_cell.length_a   1.000
_cell.length_b   1.000
_cell.length_c   1.000
_cell.angle_alpha   90.00
_cell.angle_beta   90.00
_cell.angle_gamma   90.00
#
_symmetry.space_group_name_H-M   'P 1'
#
loop_
_entity.id
_entity.type
_entity.pdbx_description
1 polymer ?
#
loop_
_entity_poly.entity_id
_entity_poly.type
_entity_poly.pdbx_seq_one_letter_code
_entity_poly.pdbx_strand_id
1 'polypeptide(L)'
;MAPSRRRACLAFLASCLPLVALASQAVGSLQPLRQLQVARGARLGAVSYADGEVADDVVVAFGPAHDGDGADLLPALRRALAADCVVLDRSHWRVLRLRGEDRRRFLHSQCTNELAGAPAGALLDACVLDAQGRMVDLLTVADVPSDGELVIVASPNRGARLAAAFERVIFPLDRVECGLEPRGRSALFELIGAGARRRAARALGVVEAELPAANGARVIGDVLALGSGSLSRAHDGACALLAPAARAAALWDALGVREPGAGTGAGEPALGGEREWQALRIACGRPFPDAELTRETNPLELGLYHTISFKKGCYLGQETVAKVNAAPAPKQRLFGVRLDRPLPVGAPLFADGADGSGARAGIVTSMLASGDGLAIIRSAVGSAGLRVRGETDGAGGGSRGQVVELPFASRSEAQSAGPRDTVGGDASAPAAAAADAKALAAAAAAAEAEAARKAAKLAAMQARFDAFKASSSATQGGG
;
A
#
# COMPACT_ATOMS: atom_id res chain seq x y z
N MET A 1 -56.02 -35.44 -23.28
CA MET A 1 -55.45 -35.10 -21.96
C MET A 1 -53.96 -35.40 -21.99
N ALA A 2 -53.12 -34.38 -22.13
CA ALA A 2 -51.66 -34.53 -22.11
C ALA A 2 -51.11 -33.50 -21.12
N PRO A 3 -50.45 -33.91 -20.02
CA PRO A 3 -49.85 -32.96 -19.11
C PRO A 3 -48.56 -32.40 -19.71
N SER A 4 -48.36 -31.12 -19.44
CA SER A 4 -47.45 -30.18 -20.08
C SER A 4 -45.96 -30.54 -19.99
N ARG A 5 -45.27 -30.44 -21.14
CA ARG A 5 -43.79 -30.41 -21.30
C ARG A 5 -43.06 -29.32 -20.48
N ARG A 6 -43.78 -28.41 -19.82
CA ARG A 6 -43.21 -27.35 -18.97
C ARG A 6 -42.67 -27.84 -17.62
N ARG A 7 -43.15 -28.97 -17.08
CA ARG A 7 -42.66 -29.48 -15.79
C ARG A 7 -41.32 -30.23 -15.87
N ALA A 8 -40.97 -30.80 -17.05
CA ALA A 8 -39.70 -31.49 -17.24
C ALA A 8 -38.50 -30.54 -17.40
N CYS A 9 -38.68 -29.37 -18.03
CA CYS A 9 -37.61 -28.36 -18.15
C CYS A 9 -37.25 -27.69 -16.81
N LEU A 10 -38.24 -27.48 -15.92
CA LEU A 10 -38.03 -26.87 -14.61
C LEU A 10 -37.31 -27.82 -13.63
N ALA A 11 -37.52 -29.14 -13.75
CA ALA A 11 -36.80 -30.13 -12.95
C ALA A 11 -35.31 -30.25 -13.35
N PHE A 12 -34.99 -30.08 -14.64
CA PHE A 12 -33.61 -30.14 -15.13
C PHE A 12 -32.80 -28.88 -14.75
N LEU A 13 -33.41 -27.70 -14.74
CA LEU A 13 -32.79 -26.46 -14.26
C LEU A 13 -32.54 -26.49 -12.73
N ALA A 14 -33.46 -27.07 -11.95
CA ALA A 14 -33.30 -27.22 -10.50
C ALA A 14 -32.20 -28.24 -10.10
N SER A 15 -31.89 -29.21 -10.98
CA SER A 15 -30.83 -30.20 -10.78
C SER A 15 -29.42 -29.68 -11.10
N CYS A 16 -29.29 -28.58 -11.86
CA CYS A 16 -28.00 -27.98 -12.22
C CYS A 16 -27.58 -26.83 -11.29
N LEU A 17 -28.52 -26.25 -10.55
CA LEU A 17 -28.27 -25.18 -9.57
C LEU A 17 -27.31 -25.57 -8.42
N PRO A 18 -27.33 -26.80 -7.87
CA PRO A 18 -26.33 -27.21 -6.87
C PRO A 18 -24.94 -27.39 -7.49
N LEU A 19 -24.85 -27.86 -8.74
CA LEU A 19 -23.57 -28.12 -9.42
C LEU A 19 -22.87 -26.83 -9.86
N VAL A 20 -23.60 -25.78 -10.25
CA VAL A 20 -23.03 -24.45 -10.50
C VAL A 20 -22.66 -23.74 -9.19
N ALA A 21 -23.41 -23.96 -8.10
CA ALA A 21 -23.06 -23.44 -6.77
C ALA A 21 -21.82 -24.13 -6.18
N LEU A 22 -21.64 -25.44 -6.40
CA LEU A 22 -20.44 -26.19 -5.98
C LEU A 22 -19.22 -25.91 -6.87
N ALA A 23 -19.41 -25.62 -8.17
CA ALA A 23 -18.32 -25.21 -9.06
C ALA A 23 -17.87 -23.75 -8.83
N SER A 24 -18.75 -22.89 -8.28
CA SER A 24 -18.39 -21.53 -7.86
C SER A 24 -17.57 -21.50 -6.56
N GLN A 25 -17.63 -22.55 -5.74
CA GLN A 25 -16.84 -22.68 -4.50
C GLN A 25 -15.39 -23.14 -4.73
N ALA A 26 -15.01 -23.48 -5.96
CA ALA A 26 -13.66 -23.99 -6.27
C ALA A 26 -12.68 -22.93 -6.82
N VAL A 27 -13.05 -21.65 -6.85
CA VAL A 27 -12.14 -20.54 -7.22
C VAL A 27 -11.75 -19.75 -5.97
N GLY A 28 -10.53 -19.97 -5.48
CA GLY A 28 -9.84 -19.00 -4.62
C GLY A 28 -10.27 -18.96 -3.15
N SER A 29 -10.17 -20.09 -2.43
CA SER A 29 -10.32 -20.11 -0.97
C SER A 29 -8.95 -20.14 -0.28
N LEU A 30 -8.75 -19.27 0.71
CA LEU A 30 -7.58 -19.31 1.60
C LEU A 30 -7.71 -20.35 2.72
N GLN A 31 -8.78 -21.14 2.76
CA GLN A 31 -9.03 -22.11 3.82
C GLN A 31 -7.85 -23.08 4.06
N PRO A 32 -7.16 -23.62 3.03
CA PRO A 32 -5.97 -24.46 3.28
C PRO A 32 -4.84 -23.70 3.98
N LEU A 33 -4.62 -22.43 3.62
CA LEU A 33 -3.65 -21.56 4.31
C LEU A 33 -4.08 -21.33 5.76
N ARG A 34 -5.36 -21.05 6.01
CA ARG A 34 -5.90 -20.82 7.36
C ARG A 34 -5.78 -22.03 8.25
N GLN A 35 -6.06 -23.22 7.73
CA GLN A 35 -5.86 -24.48 8.45
C GLN A 35 -4.39 -24.68 8.83
N LEU A 36 -3.47 -24.45 7.88
CA LEU A 36 -2.03 -24.52 8.15
C LEU A 36 -1.57 -23.52 9.21
N GLN A 37 -2.07 -22.28 9.15
CA GLN A 37 -1.72 -21.24 10.11
C GLN A 37 -2.25 -21.54 11.50
N VAL A 38 -3.51 -21.98 11.62
CA VAL A 38 -4.11 -22.39 12.89
C VAL A 38 -3.37 -23.58 13.49
N ALA A 39 -3.00 -24.57 12.67
CA ALA A 39 -2.16 -25.68 13.12
C ALA A 39 -0.83 -25.19 13.72
N ARG A 40 -0.28 -24.09 13.18
CA ARG A 40 0.93 -23.40 13.67
C ARG A 40 0.65 -22.31 14.72
N GLY A 41 -0.49 -22.39 15.41
CA GLY A 41 -0.83 -21.51 16.52
C GLY A 41 -1.29 -20.10 16.12
N ALA A 42 -1.71 -19.88 14.88
CA ALA A 42 -2.36 -18.62 14.51
C ALA A 42 -3.73 -18.50 15.19
N ARG A 43 -4.02 -17.30 15.72
CA ARG A 43 -5.37 -16.92 16.12
C ARG A 43 -6.02 -16.15 14.99
N LEU A 44 -7.12 -16.69 14.47
CA LEU A 44 -7.97 -15.99 13.50
C LEU A 44 -8.97 -15.09 14.22
N GLY A 45 -9.36 -14.00 13.57
CA GLY A 45 -10.38 -13.09 14.08
C GLY A 45 -10.91 -12.15 13.01
N ALA A 46 -11.85 -11.31 13.42
CA ALA A 46 -12.40 -10.24 12.59
C ALA A 46 -11.74 -8.91 12.95
N VAL A 47 -11.47 -8.09 11.94
CA VAL A 47 -11.00 -6.70 12.10
C VAL A 47 -12.06 -5.77 11.54
N SER A 48 -12.59 -4.89 12.38
CA SER A 48 -13.61 -3.91 12.03
C SER A 48 -12.99 -2.55 11.78
N TYR A 49 -13.49 -1.85 10.76
CA TYR A 49 -13.02 -0.53 10.36
C TYR A 49 -14.11 0.54 10.56
N ALA A 50 -13.72 1.82 10.54
CA ALA A 50 -14.61 2.92 10.92
C ALA A 50 -15.79 3.14 9.97
N ASP A 51 -15.68 2.67 8.72
CA ASP A 51 -16.75 2.69 7.72
C ASP A 51 -17.68 1.47 7.78
N GLY A 52 -17.52 0.61 8.79
CA GLY A 52 -18.34 -0.57 9.01
C GLY A 52 -17.92 -1.79 8.18
N GLU A 53 -16.87 -1.68 7.36
CA GLU A 53 -16.28 -2.86 6.73
C GLU A 53 -15.66 -3.78 7.79
N VAL A 54 -15.85 -5.08 7.62
CA VAL A 54 -15.27 -6.11 8.48
C VAL A 54 -14.45 -7.05 7.59
N ALA A 55 -13.19 -7.26 7.98
CA ALA A 55 -12.36 -8.30 7.40
C ALA A 55 -12.38 -9.52 8.34
N ASP A 56 -13.04 -10.60 7.90
CA ASP A 56 -13.05 -11.88 8.60
C ASP A 56 -11.81 -12.73 8.24
N ASP A 57 -11.61 -13.81 8.98
CA ASP A 57 -10.50 -14.76 8.80
C ASP A 57 -9.13 -14.06 8.73
N VAL A 58 -8.95 -13.01 9.51
CA VAL A 58 -7.68 -12.30 9.64
C VAL A 58 -6.81 -13.05 10.63
N VAL A 59 -5.56 -13.32 10.25
CA VAL A 59 -4.56 -13.75 11.23
C VAL A 59 -4.26 -12.57 12.14
N VAL A 60 -4.71 -12.64 13.40
CA VAL A 60 -4.56 -11.54 14.35
C VAL A 60 -3.19 -11.60 15.03
N ALA A 61 -2.72 -12.79 15.39
CA ALA A 61 -1.43 -13.05 16.02
C ALA A 61 -1.02 -14.54 15.91
N PHE A 62 0.22 -14.86 16.27
CA PHE A 62 0.74 -16.24 16.35
C PHE A 62 1.20 -16.62 17.77
N GLY A 63 0.81 -17.81 18.25
CA GLY A 63 1.32 -18.46 19.47
C GLY A 63 0.70 -17.99 20.81
N PRO A 64 0.89 -18.78 21.89
CA PRO A 64 0.31 -18.52 23.22
C PRO A 64 1.01 -17.40 24.01
N ALA A 65 2.14 -16.87 23.54
CA ALA A 65 2.82 -15.74 24.21
C ALA A 65 2.08 -14.39 24.06
N HIS A 66 0.90 -14.38 23.42
CA HIS A 66 0.12 -13.19 23.09
C HIS A 66 -1.19 -13.10 23.88
N ASP A 67 -1.30 -13.87 24.97
CA ASP A 67 -2.48 -14.13 25.84
C ASP A 67 -3.01 -12.89 26.60
N GLY A 68 -2.64 -11.68 26.19
CA GLY A 68 -3.29 -10.44 26.60
C GLY A 68 -3.25 -9.40 25.48
N ASP A 69 -4.35 -8.68 25.29
CA ASP A 69 -4.43 -7.53 24.39
C ASP A 69 -3.45 -6.39 24.79
N GLY A 70 -2.79 -6.50 25.96
CA GLY A 70 -1.86 -5.52 26.52
C GLY A 70 -0.36 -5.89 26.53
N ALA A 71 0.08 -6.97 25.89
CA ALA A 71 1.51 -7.31 25.83
C ALA A 71 2.27 -6.40 24.83
N ASP A 72 3.44 -5.88 25.24
CA ASP A 72 4.33 -5.14 24.34
C ASP A 72 5.07 -6.09 23.39
N LEU A 73 4.70 -6.03 22.10
CA LEU A 73 5.24 -6.90 21.04
C LEU A 73 6.58 -6.41 20.51
N LEU A 74 6.88 -5.12 20.66
CA LEU A 74 7.98 -4.48 19.96
C LEU A 74 9.37 -5.03 20.34
N PRO A 75 9.67 -5.38 21.61
CA PRO A 75 10.92 -6.01 21.98
C PRO A 75 11.13 -7.37 21.30
N ALA A 76 10.08 -8.19 21.21
CA ALA A 76 10.15 -9.50 20.56
C ALA A 76 10.35 -9.35 19.04
N LEU A 77 9.60 -8.44 18.42
CA LEU A 77 9.72 -8.13 17.00
C LEU A 77 11.10 -7.56 16.64
N ARG A 78 11.66 -6.66 17.47
CA ARG A 78 13.02 -6.14 17.28
C ARG A 78 14.08 -7.24 17.36
N ARG A 79 13.96 -8.18 18.31
CA ARG A 79 14.86 -9.34 18.38
C ARG A 79 14.75 -10.22 17.13
N ALA A 80 13.53 -10.46 16.64
CA ALA A 80 13.31 -11.25 15.43
C ALA A 80 13.88 -10.58 14.18
N LEU A 81 13.69 -9.26 14.03
CA LEU A 81 14.26 -8.47 12.94
C LEU A 81 15.78 -8.44 12.98
N ALA A 82 16.38 -8.35 14.17
CA ALA A 82 17.84 -8.40 14.35
C ALA A 82 18.42 -9.79 14.10
N ALA A 83 17.65 -10.85 14.41
CA ALA A 83 18.09 -12.23 14.20
C ALA A 83 17.98 -12.66 12.74
N ASP A 84 16.88 -12.32 12.06
CA ASP A 84 16.66 -12.71 10.68
C ASP A 84 15.55 -11.90 9.98
N CYS A 85 14.28 -12.26 10.16
CA CYS A 85 13.15 -11.54 9.61
C CYS A 85 11.82 -11.88 10.33
N VAL A 86 10.80 -11.06 10.08
CA VAL A 86 9.40 -11.29 10.43
C VAL A 86 8.61 -11.57 9.15
N VAL A 87 7.79 -12.61 9.14
CA VAL A 87 6.87 -12.97 8.05
C VAL A 87 5.45 -12.68 8.50
N LEU A 88 4.77 -11.79 7.78
CA LEU A 88 3.44 -11.28 8.10
C LEU A 88 2.41 -11.75 7.08
N ASP A 89 1.26 -12.24 7.54
CA ASP A 89 0.08 -12.44 6.69
C ASP A 89 -0.75 -11.16 6.59
N ARG A 90 -0.83 -10.60 5.37
CA ARG A 90 -1.63 -9.42 5.02
C ARG A 90 -2.70 -9.72 3.98
N SER A 91 -3.12 -10.97 3.84
CA SER A 91 -4.07 -11.44 2.82
C SER A 91 -5.47 -10.81 2.93
N HIS A 92 -5.75 -10.11 4.04
CA HIS A 92 -6.99 -9.37 4.24
C HIS A 92 -6.98 -7.95 3.60
N TRP A 93 -5.82 -7.47 3.15
CA TRP A 93 -5.67 -6.23 2.38
C TRP A 93 -6.32 -6.36 1.00
N ARG A 94 -6.72 -5.23 0.40
CA ARG A 94 -7.46 -5.25 -0.87
C ARG A 94 -6.52 -5.15 -2.05
N VAL A 95 -6.80 -5.96 -3.07
CA VAL A 95 -6.06 -5.93 -4.33
C VAL A 95 -6.99 -5.40 -5.42
N LEU A 96 -6.59 -4.32 -6.07
CA LEU A 96 -7.25 -3.82 -7.29
C LEU A 96 -6.33 -4.13 -8.47
N ARG A 97 -6.93 -4.43 -9.62
CA ARG A 97 -6.21 -4.66 -10.88
C ARG A 97 -6.72 -3.69 -11.93
N LEU A 98 -5.82 -2.87 -12.47
CA LEU A 98 -6.12 -1.99 -13.58
C LEU A 98 -5.55 -2.58 -14.86
N ARG A 99 -6.39 -2.73 -15.87
CA ARG A 99 -6.05 -3.34 -17.17
C ARG A 99 -6.31 -2.38 -18.30
N GLY A 100 -5.76 -2.68 -19.47
CA GLY A 100 -5.93 -1.89 -20.68
C GLY A 100 -4.76 -0.93 -20.95
N GLU A 101 -4.73 -0.39 -22.16
CA GLU A 101 -3.61 0.42 -22.68
C GLU A 101 -3.46 1.75 -21.92
N ASP A 102 -4.56 2.34 -21.45
CA ASP A 102 -4.56 3.64 -20.77
C ASP A 102 -4.33 3.55 -19.25
N ARG A 103 -4.20 2.34 -18.68
CA ARG A 103 -4.13 2.10 -17.22
C ARG A 103 -3.11 2.96 -16.48
N ARG A 104 -1.92 3.16 -17.05
CA ARG A 104 -0.84 3.97 -16.46
C ARG A 104 -1.20 5.45 -16.48
N ARG A 105 -1.68 5.95 -17.63
CA ARG A 105 -2.12 7.34 -17.80
C ARG A 105 -3.29 7.65 -16.86
N PHE A 106 -4.24 6.74 -16.77
CA PHE A 106 -5.37 6.83 -15.85
C PHE A 106 -4.89 6.92 -14.41
N LEU A 107 -4.18 5.92 -13.89
CA LEU A 107 -3.77 5.92 -12.48
C LEU A 107 -2.81 7.10 -12.16
N HIS A 108 -1.98 7.51 -13.13
CA HIS A 108 -1.14 8.71 -13.00
C HIS A 108 -1.95 9.98 -12.74
N SER A 109 -3.16 10.14 -13.26
CA SER A 109 -4.01 11.30 -12.97
C SER A 109 -4.81 11.17 -11.67
N GLN A 110 -4.90 9.96 -11.11
CA GLN A 110 -5.71 9.67 -9.90
C GLN A 110 -4.91 9.62 -8.59
N CYS A 111 -3.57 9.59 -8.64
CA CYS A 111 -2.72 9.50 -7.45
C CYS A 111 -1.65 10.59 -7.42
N THR A 112 -0.87 10.70 -6.34
CA THR A 112 0.15 11.75 -6.16
C THR A 112 1.49 11.44 -6.82
N ASN A 113 1.80 10.17 -7.11
CA ASN A 113 3.11 9.76 -7.61
C ASN A 113 3.16 9.67 -9.15
N GLU A 114 4.36 9.55 -9.71
CA GLU A 114 4.63 9.57 -11.14
C GLU A 114 4.75 8.16 -11.73
N LEU A 115 3.65 7.67 -12.30
CA LEU A 115 3.62 6.37 -13.00
C LEU A 115 3.98 6.44 -14.49
N ALA A 116 3.73 7.56 -15.17
CA ALA A 116 3.85 7.65 -16.63
C ALA A 116 5.30 7.46 -17.10
N GLY A 117 6.27 8.05 -16.37
CA GLY A 117 7.70 7.90 -16.63
C GLY A 117 8.36 6.74 -15.88
N ALA A 118 7.60 5.94 -15.13
CA ALA A 118 8.17 4.84 -14.36
C ALA A 118 8.61 3.69 -15.29
N PRO A 119 9.75 3.03 -15.01
CA PRO A 119 10.21 1.90 -15.82
C PRO A 119 9.20 0.75 -15.81
N ALA A 120 9.29 -0.13 -16.81
CA ALA A 120 8.53 -1.37 -16.83
C ALA A 120 8.87 -2.22 -15.59
N GLY A 121 7.86 -2.74 -14.91
CA GLY A 121 8.07 -3.49 -13.67
C GLY A 121 8.32 -2.60 -12.45
N ALA A 122 7.96 -1.31 -12.49
CA ALA A 122 8.13 -0.43 -11.34
C ALA A 122 7.21 -0.79 -10.17
N LEU A 123 7.72 -0.58 -8.95
CA LEU A 123 7.00 -0.64 -7.69
C LEU A 123 7.14 0.72 -6.99
N LEU A 124 6.01 1.33 -6.64
CA LEU A 124 5.99 2.62 -5.95
C LEU A 124 4.83 2.74 -4.98
N ASP A 125 4.98 3.63 -4.01
CA ASP A 125 3.88 4.06 -3.15
C ASP A 125 3.26 5.35 -3.67
N ALA A 126 1.94 5.47 -3.62
CA ALA A 126 1.22 6.66 -4.07
C ALA A 126 0.03 6.97 -3.17
N CYS A 127 -0.23 8.25 -2.88
CA CYS A 127 -1.42 8.66 -2.17
C CYS A 127 -2.59 8.84 -3.16
N VAL A 128 -3.79 8.48 -2.73
CA VAL A 128 -5.05 8.93 -3.34
C VAL A 128 -5.63 10.00 -2.45
N LEU A 129 -6.05 11.12 -3.05
CA LEU A 129 -6.59 12.27 -2.33
C LEU A 129 -8.02 12.56 -2.76
N ASP A 130 -8.74 13.30 -1.92
CA ASP A 130 -9.97 13.96 -2.34
C ASP A 130 -9.69 15.30 -3.04
N ALA A 131 -10.75 15.96 -3.53
CA ALA A 131 -10.64 17.25 -4.21
C ALA A 131 -10.06 18.35 -3.32
N GLN A 132 -10.15 18.21 -1.99
CA GLN A 132 -9.60 19.13 -1.01
C GLN A 132 -8.13 18.82 -0.68
N GLY A 133 -7.54 17.78 -1.29
CA GLY A 133 -6.16 17.36 -1.05
C GLY A 133 -5.97 16.62 0.29
N ARG A 134 -7.03 15.97 0.78
CA ARG A 134 -7.00 15.16 2.01
C ARG A 134 -6.81 13.68 1.70
N MET A 135 -6.26 12.95 2.67
CA MET A 135 -5.98 11.53 2.49
C MET A 135 -7.25 10.70 2.26
N VAL A 136 -7.24 9.88 1.21
CA VAL A 136 -8.19 8.79 0.98
C VAL A 136 -7.52 7.45 1.30
N ASP A 137 -6.37 7.20 0.70
CA ASP A 137 -5.58 5.99 0.95
C ASP A 137 -4.10 6.17 0.57
N LEU A 138 -3.25 5.27 1.06
CA LEU A 138 -1.85 5.10 0.67
C LEU A 138 -1.68 3.74 0.00
N LEU A 139 -1.47 3.77 -1.31
CA LEU A 139 -1.39 2.60 -2.17
C LEU A 139 0.05 2.13 -2.34
N THR A 140 0.23 0.82 -2.49
CA THR A 140 1.42 0.25 -3.14
C THR A 140 1.02 -0.21 -4.54
N VAL A 141 1.69 0.30 -5.56
CA VAL A 141 1.39 0.05 -6.98
C VAL A 141 2.54 -0.69 -7.62
N ALA A 142 2.24 -1.88 -8.14
CA ALA A 142 3.13 -2.70 -8.93
C ALA A 142 2.70 -2.65 -10.40
N ASP A 143 3.59 -2.23 -11.28
CA ASP A 143 3.42 -2.40 -12.72
C ASP A 143 3.85 -3.81 -13.12
N VAL A 144 2.96 -4.54 -13.80
CA VAL A 144 3.18 -5.93 -14.21
C VAL A 144 3.08 -6.01 -15.74
N PRO A 145 4.15 -5.68 -16.48
CA PRO A 145 4.13 -5.63 -17.94
C PRO A 145 3.78 -6.96 -18.60
N SER A 146 4.20 -8.09 -18.01
CA SER A 146 3.93 -9.43 -18.53
C SER A 146 2.44 -9.71 -18.70
N ASP A 147 1.64 -9.13 -17.81
CA ASP A 147 0.20 -9.39 -17.69
C ASP A 147 -0.62 -8.18 -18.20
N GLY A 148 0.06 -7.12 -18.65
CA GLY A 148 -0.59 -5.91 -19.15
C GLY A 148 -1.42 -5.16 -18.10
N GLU A 149 -1.07 -5.28 -16.81
CA GLU A 149 -1.86 -4.72 -15.72
C GLU A 149 -1.03 -3.94 -14.69
N LEU A 150 -1.72 -3.11 -13.90
CA LEU A 150 -1.21 -2.58 -12.64
C LEU A 150 -1.91 -3.31 -11.50
N VAL A 151 -1.13 -3.85 -10.58
CA VAL A 151 -1.62 -4.47 -9.35
C VAL A 151 -1.47 -3.46 -8.22
N ILE A 152 -2.57 -3.12 -7.57
CA ILE A 152 -2.63 -2.11 -6.51
C ILE A 152 -3.00 -2.81 -5.21
N VAL A 153 -2.13 -2.70 -4.20
CA VAL A 153 -2.45 -3.07 -2.83
C VAL A 153 -2.99 -1.82 -2.12
N ALA A 154 -4.25 -1.88 -1.72
CA ALA A 154 -4.98 -0.83 -1.02
C ALA A 154 -5.33 -1.25 0.41
N SER A 155 -5.64 -0.27 1.24
CA SER A 155 -6.04 -0.50 2.63
C SER A 155 -7.24 -1.45 2.73
N PRO A 156 -7.32 -2.26 3.80
CA PRO A 156 -8.33 -3.31 3.93
C PRO A 156 -9.78 -2.85 3.76
N ASN A 157 -10.10 -1.62 4.17
CA ASN A 157 -11.44 -1.02 4.10
C ASN A 157 -11.64 0.01 2.99
N ARG A 158 -10.63 0.23 2.13
CA ARG A 158 -10.71 1.25 1.07
C ARG A 158 -10.94 0.69 -0.31
N GLY A 159 -10.70 -0.62 -0.50
CA GLY A 159 -10.69 -1.21 -1.84
C GLY A 159 -11.99 -1.06 -2.62
N ALA A 160 -13.15 -1.33 -2.02
CA ALA A 160 -14.44 -1.21 -2.70
C ALA A 160 -14.76 0.24 -3.09
N ARG A 161 -14.51 1.17 -2.16
CA ARG A 161 -14.74 2.59 -2.40
C ARG A 161 -13.79 3.16 -3.44
N LEU A 162 -12.52 2.74 -3.45
CA LEU A 162 -11.53 3.15 -4.45
C LEU A 162 -11.90 2.61 -5.83
N ALA A 163 -12.27 1.32 -5.93
CA ALA A 163 -12.69 0.74 -7.20
C ALA A 163 -13.89 1.49 -7.79
N ALA A 164 -14.93 1.72 -6.98
CA ALA A 164 -16.10 2.50 -7.40
C ALA A 164 -15.78 3.98 -7.69
N ALA A 165 -14.78 4.57 -7.02
CA ALA A 165 -14.34 5.92 -7.33
C ALA A 165 -13.61 5.97 -8.68
N PHE A 166 -12.71 5.02 -8.94
CA PHE A 166 -12.01 4.92 -10.21
C PHE A 166 -12.98 4.64 -11.35
N GLU A 167 -13.88 3.67 -11.21
CA GLU A 167 -14.86 3.33 -12.24
C GLU A 167 -15.74 4.54 -12.65
N ARG A 168 -16.13 5.39 -11.70
CA ARG A 168 -16.92 6.60 -12.00
C ARG A 168 -16.18 7.65 -12.82
N VAL A 169 -14.85 7.67 -12.78
CA VAL A 169 -14.03 8.68 -13.48
C VAL A 169 -13.36 8.11 -14.74
N ILE A 170 -13.50 6.80 -15.00
CA ILE A 170 -13.11 6.20 -16.28
C ILE A 170 -14.06 6.73 -17.35
N PHE A 171 -13.51 7.41 -18.36
CA PHE A 171 -14.31 7.91 -19.47
C PHE A 171 -14.57 6.78 -20.48
N PRO A 172 -15.74 6.72 -21.16
CA PRO A 172 -16.06 5.62 -22.08
C PRO A 172 -15.08 5.38 -23.24
N LEU A 173 -14.25 6.37 -23.59
CA LEU A 173 -13.19 6.23 -24.60
C LEU A 173 -11.83 5.82 -24.02
N ASP A 174 -11.65 5.82 -22.71
CA ASP A 174 -10.41 5.34 -22.10
C ASP A 174 -10.37 3.81 -22.16
N ARG A 175 -9.24 3.26 -22.62
CA ARG A 175 -9.00 1.80 -22.65
C ARG A 175 -8.46 1.36 -21.30
N VAL A 176 -9.28 1.48 -20.27
CA VAL A 176 -8.94 1.08 -18.91
C VAL A 176 -10.12 0.41 -18.21
N GLU A 177 -9.84 -0.68 -17.52
CA GLU A 177 -10.78 -1.37 -16.64
C GLU A 177 -10.19 -1.45 -15.25
N CYS A 178 -11.00 -1.21 -14.22
CA CYS A 178 -10.60 -1.33 -12.82
C CYS A 178 -11.42 -2.44 -12.16
N GLY A 179 -10.74 -3.51 -11.74
CA GLY A 179 -11.36 -4.62 -11.01
C GLY A 179 -10.93 -4.66 -9.56
N LEU A 180 -11.88 -4.87 -8.65
CA LEU A 180 -11.58 -5.25 -7.25
C LEU A 180 -11.51 -6.77 -7.16
N GLU A 181 -10.41 -7.28 -6.62
CA GLU A 181 -10.25 -8.72 -6.42
C GLU A 181 -11.16 -9.24 -5.30
N PRO A 182 -11.92 -10.33 -5.51
CA PRO A 182 -12.67 -10.99 -4.44
C PRO A 182 -11.75 -11.36 -3.27
N ARG A 183 -12.27 -11.25 -2.03
CA ARG A 183 -11.53 -11.71 -0.85
C ARG A 183 -11.20 -13.20 -1.00
N GLY A 184 -10.00 -13.58 -0.55
CA GLY A 184 -9.53 -14.97 -0.59
C GLY A 184 -8.90 -15.42 -1.91
N ARG A 185 -9.01 -14.64 -3.00
CA ARG A 185 -8.46 -15.04 -4.31
C ARG A 185 -6.93 -15.03 -4.35
N SER A 186 -6.30 -14.13 -3.60
CA SER A 186 -4.84 -14.08 -3.42
C SER A 186 -4.47 -13.97 -1.95
N ALA A 187 -3.29 -14.48 -1.59
CA ALA A 187 -2.63 -14.24 -0.32
C ALA A 187 -1.50 -13.21 -0.50
N LEU A 188 -1.36 -12.32 0.47
CA LEU A 188 -0.26 -11.34 0.50
C LEU A 188 0.59 -11.62 1.74
N PHE A 189 1.85 -11.98 1.52
CA PHE A 189 2.84 -12.16 2.57
C PHE A 189 3.87 -11.05 2.53
N GLU A 190 4.13 -10.40 3.66
CA GLU A 190 5.18 -9.40 3.79
C GLU A 190 6.31 -9.94 4.65
N LEU A 191 7.54 -9.84 4.15
CA LEU A 191 8.76 -10.26 4.84
C LEU A 191 9.60 -9.02 5.14
N ILE A 192 10.06 -8.91 6.39
CA ILE A 192 10.76 -7.73 6.89
C ILE A 192 12.00 -8.16 7.67
N GLY A 193 13.16 -7.59 7.36
CA GLY A 193 14.45 -7.89 7.98
C GLY A 193 15.48 -8.44 6.99
N ALA A 194 16.73 -8.55 7.43
CA ALA A 194 17.87 -8.94 6.58
C ALA A 194 17.69 -10.33 5.93
N GLY A 195 16.90 -11.20 6.54
CA GLY A 195 16.52 -12.52 6.02
C GLY A 195 15.46 -12.53 4.92
N ALA A 196 14.76 -11.42 4.70
CA ALA A 196 13.53 -11.38 3.90
C ALA A 196 13.75 -11.87 2.45
N ARG A 197 14.76 -11.30 1.77
CA ARG A 197 15.04 -11.64 0.36
C ARG A 197 15.50 -13.09 0.21
N ARG A 198 16.42 -13.55 1.06
CA ARG A 198 16.90 -14.95 1.09
C ARG A 198 15.75 -15.95 1.22
N ARG A 199 14.81 -15.68 2.12
CA ARG A 199 13.65 -16.55 2.34
C ARG A 199 12.67 -16.52 1.18
N ALA A 200 12.35 -15.33 0.67
CA ALA A 200 11.48 -15.20 -0.49
C ALA A 200 12.05 -15.96 -1.71
N ALA A 201 13.35 -15.81 -1.97
CA ALA A 201 14.03 -16.51 -3.06
C ALA A 201 13.97 -18.03 -2.88
N ARG A 202 14.32 -18.54 -1.69
CA ARG A 202 14.22 -19.96 -1.36
C ARG A 202 12.79 -20.50 -1.52
N ALA A 203 11.79 -19.77 -1.04
CA ALA A 203 10.39 -20.18 -1.10
C ALA A 203 9.84 -20.23 -2.54
N LEU A 204 10.36 -19.38 -3.41
CA LEU A 204 10.05 -19.36 -4.84
C LEU A 204 10.91 -20.33 -5.67
N GLY A 205 11.96 -20.92 -5.08
CA GLY A 205 12.88 -21.80 -5.78
C GLY A 205 13.83 -21.09 -6.75
N VAL A 206 14.20 -19.84 -6.45
CA VAL A 206 15.09 -18.99 -7.26
C VAL A 206 16.27 -18.47 -6.42
N VAL A 207 17.25 -17.84 -7.05
CA VAL A 207 18.31 -17.12 -6.32
C VAL A 207 17.90 -15.67 -6.01
N GLU A 208 18.51 -15.05 -4.98
CA GLU A 208 18.14 -13.68 -4.56
C GLU A 208 18.30 -12.61 -5.64
N ALA A 209 19.21 -12.83 -6.60
CA ALA A 209 19.41 -11.93 -7.74
C ALA A 209 18.24 -11.95 -8.74
N GLU A 210 17.40 -12.99 -8.72
CA GLU A 210 16.19 -13.08 -9.55
C GLU A 210 15.01 -12.32 -8.96
N LEU A 211 15.04 -12.02 -7.65
CA LEU A 211 14.05 -11.15 -7.01
C LEU A 211 14.21 -9.71 -7.50
N PRO A 212 13.11 -8.97 -7.71
CA PRO A 212 13.21 -7.58 -8.16
C PRO A 212 13.93 -6.70 -7.13
N ALA A 213 14.56 -5.61 -7.62
CA ALA A 213 15.12 -4.56 -6.78
C ALA A 213 14.03 -3.85 -5.96
N ALA A 214 14.39 -3.04 -4.96
CA ALA A 214 13.45 -2.44 -4.00
C ALA A 214 12.24 -1.71 -4.63
N ASN A 215 12.47 -1.00 -5.73
CA ASN A 215 11.46 -0.29 -6.52
C ASN A 215 10.97 -1.09 -7.74
N GLY A 216 11.12 -2.42 -7.72
CA GLY A 216 10.72 -3.31 -8.79
C GLY A 216 9.66 -4.31 -8.34
N ALA A 217 8.88 -4.77 -9.31
CA ALA A 217 7.93 -5.87 -9.21
C ALA A 217 8.19 -6.86 -10.36
N ARG A 218 8.01 -8.16 -10.09
CA ARG A 218 8.26 -9.21 -11.08
C ARG A 218 7.38 -10.43 -10.77
N VAL A 219 6.78 -11.01 -11.81
CA VAL A 219 6.12 -12.31 -11.71
C VAL A 219 7.16 -13.42 -11.81
N ILE A 220 7.16 -14.32 -10.83
CA ILE A 220 8.03 -15.50 -10.77
C ILE A 220 7.11 -16.71 -10.63
N GLY A 221 6.99 -17.50 -11.71
CA GLY A 221 5.96 -18.53 -11.82
C GLY A 221 4.57 -17.88 -11.83
N ASP A 222 3.76 -18.15 -10.81
CA ASP A 222 2.44 -17.58 -10.58
C ASP A 222 2.39 -16.56 -9.43
N VAL A 223 3.55 -16.22 -8.84
CA VAL A 223 3.65 -15.29 -7.70
C VAL A 223 4.19 -13.95 -8.16
N LEU A 224 3.51 -12.86 -7.80
CA LEU A 224 4.04 -11.52 -7.97
C LEU A 224 4.95 -11.18 -6.79
N ALA A 225 6.25 -11.13 -7.04
CA ALA A 225 7.24 -10.67 -6.09
C ALA A 225 7.40 -9.15 -6.17
N LEU A 226 7.35 -8.49 -5.02
CA LEU A 226 7.54 -7.06 -4.83
C LEU A 226 8.86 -6.86 -4.09
N GLY A 227 9.78 -6.10 -4.67
CA GLY A 227 11.12 -5.95 -4.12
C GLY A 227 11.18 -5.11 -2.84
N SER A 228 10.05 -4.52 -2.45
CA SER A 228 9.80 -3.89 -1.16
C SER A 228 8.38 -4.21 -0.68
N GLY A 229 8.18 -4.28 0.64
CA GLY A 229 6.89 -4.23 1.31
C GLY A 229 6.52 -2.82 1.81
N SER A 230 5.37 -2.72 2.46
CA SER A 230 4.80 -1.47 3.01
C SER A 230 5.64 -0.82 4.12
N LEU A 231 6.51 -1.60 4.78
CA LEU A 231 7.36 -1.16 5.89
C LEU A 231 8.86 -1.07 5.53
N SER A 232 9.21 -1.22 4.25
CA SER A 232 10.60 -1.37 3.79
C SER A 232 11.52 -0.20 4.03
N ARG A 233 10.97 0.99 4.31
CA ARG A 233 11.82 2.15 4.59
C ARG A 233 12.55 2.00 5.92
N ALA A 234 12.10 1.10 6.80
CA ALA A 234 12.54 0.97 8.21
C ALA A 234 13.54 -0.08 8.55
N HIS A 235 13.75 -0.98 7.62
CA HIS A 235 14.35 -2.24 7.91
C HIS A 235 15.32 -2.57 6.79
N ASP A 236 16.46 -3.14 7.18
CA ASP A 236 17.48 -3.60 6.26
C ASP A 236 16.95 -4.82 5.52
N GLY A 237 16.22 -4.58 4.43
CA GLY A 237 15.58 -5.63 3.63
C GLY A 237 14.11 -5.83 3.94
N ALA A 238 13.30 -5.80 2.89
CA ALA A 238 11.91 -6.20 2.93
C ALA A 238 11.47 -6.66 1.54
N CYS A 239 10.48 -7.53 1.48
CA CYS A 239 9.91 -8.07 0.25
C CYS A 239 8.44 -8.42 0.52
N ALA A 240 7.60 -8.35 -0.50
CA ALA A 240 6.25 -8.87 -0.40
C ALA A 240 5.94 -9.83 -1.55
N LEU A 241 5.15 -10.87 -1.26
CA LEU A 241 4.76 -11.90 -2.22
C LEU A 241 3.23 -11.92 -2.29
N LEU A 242 2.69 -11.66 -3.47
CA LEU A 242 1.27 -11.81 -3.77
C LEU A 242 1.08 -13.09 -4.59
N ALA A 243 0.46 -14.09 -3.98
CA ALA A 243 0.29 -15.42 -4.56
C ALA A 243 -1.19 -15.78 -4.73
N PRO A 244 -1.58 -16.51 -5.79
CA PRO A 244 -2.92 -17.07 -5.89
C PRO A 244 -3.24 -17.96 -4.68
N ALA A 245 -4.51 -18.02 -4.28
CA ALA A 245 -4.95 -18.80 -3.12
C ALA A 245 -4.47 -20.26 -3.14
N ALA A 246 -4.48 -20.88 -4.32
CA ALA A 246 -4.04 -22.26 -4.53
C ALA A 246 -2.56 -22.48 -4.18
N ARG A 247 -1.73 -21.44 -4.26
CA ARG A 247 -0.29 -21.49 -3.96
C ARG A 247 0.03 -21.05 -2.52
N ALA A 248 -0.91 -20.38 -1.87
CA ALA A 248 -0.68 -19.67 -0.61
C ALA A 248 -0.19 -20.56 0.53
N ALA A 249 -0.81 -21.73 0.74
CA ALA A 249 -0.41 -22.65 1.82
C ALA A 249 0.99 -23.24 1.59
N ALA A 250 1.30 -23.66 0.36
CA ALA A 250 2.61 -24.18 0.00
C ALA A 250 3.70 -23.10 0.11
N LEU A 251 3.39 -21.88 -0.32
CA LEU A 251 4.32 -20.75 -0.21
C LEU A 251 4.58 -20.40 1.26
N TRP A 252 3.54 -20.35 2.10
CA TRP A 252 3.67 -20.10 3.53
C TRP A 252 4.59 -21.12 4.21
N ASP A 253 4.43 -22.41 3.87
CA ASP A 253 5.32 -23.47 4.35
C ASP A 253 6.77 -23.27 3.89
N ALA A 254 6.97 -22.97 2.60
CA ALA A 254 8.28 -22.80 1.99
C ALA A 254 9.06 -21.59 2.52
N LEU A 255 8.40 -20.57 3.08
CA LEU A 255 9.05 -19.43 3.76
C LEU A 255 9.79 -19.86 5.05
N GLY A 256 9.72 -21.14 5.42
CA GLY A 256 10.43 -21.70 6.56
C GLY A 256 9.74 -21.41 7.89
N VAL A 257 8.42 -21.24 7.82
CA VAL A 257 7.53 -21.09 8.96
C VAL A 257 7.34 -22.48 9.59
N ARG A 258 7.72 -22.72 10.84
CA ARG A 258 7.57 -24.04 11.52
C ARG A 258 6.80 -23.94 12.84
N GLU A 259 6.44 -25.09 13.38
CA GLU A 259 5.58 -25.28 14.55
C GLU A 259 6.04 -24.48 15.80
N PRO A 260 5.13 -23.84 16.54
CA PRO A 260 5.45 -23.25 17.84
C PRO A 260 5.97 -24.32 18.82
N GLY A 261 7.16 -24.12 19.37
CA GLY A 261 7.71 -24.98 20.44
C GLY A 261 8.95 -25.79 20.06
N ALA A 262 9.32 -25.83 18.77
CA ALA A 262 10.73 -26.03 18.44
C ALA A 262 11.44 -24.74 18.87
N GLY A 263 12.31 -24.81 19.88
CA GLY A 263 13.00 -23.62 20.37
C GLY A 263 13.60 -22.85 19.20
N THR A 264 13.47 -21.52 19.23
CA THR A 264 13.92 -20.64 18.15
C THR A 264 15.41 -20.88 17.92
N GLY A 265 15.73 -21.74 16.96
CA GLY A 265 17.10 -21.89 16.49
C GLY A 265 17.55 -20.53 15.94
N ALA A 266 18.85 -20.26 16.00
CA ALA A 266 19.40 -19.12 15.27
C ALA A 266 19.00 -19.23 13.79
N GLY A 267 18.23 -18.26 13.29
CA GLY A 267 17.81 -18.20 11.89
C GLY A 267 16.44 -18.79 11.56
N GLU A 268 15.47 -18.84 12.49
CA GLU A 268 14.03 -19.01 12.17
C GLU A 268 13.30 -17.66 12.11
N PRO A 269 12.30 -17.49 11.21
CA PRO A 269 11.58 -16.24 11.11
C PRO A 269 10.51 -16.15 12.21
N ALA A 270 10.30 -14.96 12.76
CA ALA A 270 9.09 -14.73 13.54
C ALA A 270 7.87 -14.63 12.62
N LEU A 271 6.73 -15.12 13.09
CA LEU A 271 5.45 -15.04 12.38
C LEU A 271 4.63 -13.91 12.99
N GLY A 272 3.88 -13.21 12.16
CA GLY A 272 2.95 -12.19 12.63
C GLY A 272 1.69 -12.07 11.78
N GLY A 273 0.66 -11.56 12.41
CA GLY A 273 -0.59 -11.15 11.80
C GLY A 273 -0.80 -9.65 11.96
N GLU A 274 -2.06 -9.26 12.12
CA GLU A 274 -2.47 -7.87 12.24
C GLU A 274 -1.82 -7.15 13.43
N ARG A 275 -1.71 -7.79 14.61
CA ARG A 275 -1.12 -7.14 15.79
C ARG A 275 0.35 -6.80 15.59
N GLU A 276 1.12 -7.73 15.03
CA GLU A 276 2.55 -7.52 14.77
C GLU A 276 2.75 -6.48 13.67
N TRP A 277 1.91 -6.50 12.62
CA TRP A 277 1.95 -5.48 11.58
C TRP A 277 1.61 -4.09 12.13
N GLN A 278 0.60 -3.97 12.99
CA GLN A 278 0.25 -2.71 13.68
C GLN A 278 1.38 -2.23 14.61
N ALA A 279 2.06 -3.13 15.32
CA ALA A 279 3.20 -2.77 16.15
C ALA A 279 4.37 -2.22 15.32
N LEU A 280 4.71 -2.91 14.22
CA LEU A 280 5.79 -2.49 13.33
C LEU A 280 5.46 -1.19 12.60
N ARG A 281 4.24 -1.03 12.06
CA ARG A 281 3.86 0.20 11.35
C ARG A 281 3.87 1.41 12.27
N ILE A 282 3.48 1.26 13.55
CA ILE A 282 3.56 2.34 14.56
C ILE A 282 5.02 2.68 14.85
N ALA A 283 5.84 1.67 15.16
CA ALA A 283 7.27 1.87 15.41
C ALA A 283 7.99 2.55 14.23
N CYS A 284 7.48 2.31 13.02
CA CYS A 284 8.01 2.85 11.78
C CYS A 284 7.28 4.10 11.28
N GLY A 285 6.36 4.70 12.04
CA GLY A 285 5.70 5.94 11.61
C GLY A 285 4.83 5.82 10.36
N ARG A 286 4.41 4.61 9.98
CA ARG A 286 3.56 4.41 8.79
C ARG A 286 2.10 4.73 9.13
N PRO A 287 1.47 5.67 8.41
CA PRO A 287 0.05 5.99 8.55
C PRO A 287 -0.88 4.80 8.22
N PHE A 288 -2.02 4.72 8.90
CA PHE A 288 -3.07 3.72 8.66
C PHE A 288 -4.44 4.36 8.37
N PRO A 289 -5.34 3.74 7.56
CA PRO A 289 -6.75 4.13 7.44
C PRO A 289 -7.41 4.31 8.80
N ASP A 290 -8.27 5.31 8.90
CA ASP A 290 -9.08 5.64 10.08
C ASP A 290 -8.28 6.13 11.31
N ALA A 291 -6.95 6.04 11.30
CA ALA A 291 -6.07 6.62 12.31
C ALA A 291 -5.40 7.91 11.78
N GLU A 292 -4.43 7.78 10.87
CA GLU A 292 -3.70 8.91 10.31
C GLU A 292 -4.13 9.27 8.88
N LEU A 293 -4.62 8.29 8.12
CA LEU A 293 -5.15 8.49 6.76
C LEU A 293 -6.62 8.88 6.83
N THR A 294 -6.87 10.16 7.10
CA THR A 294 -8.21 10.70 7.33
C THR A 294 -8.50 11.90 6.42
N ARG A 295 -9.76 12.34 6.42
CA ARG A 295 -10.16 13.56 5.70
C ARG A 295 -9.63 14.85 6.32
N GLU A 296 -8.89 14.77 7.41
CA GLU A 296 -8.33 15.93 8.10
C GLU A 296 -6.84 16.13 7.80
N THR A 297 -6.16 15.07 7.33
CA THR A 297 -4.72 15.05 7.11
C THR A 297 -4.38 15.18 5.63
N ASN A 298 -3.18 15.68 5.35
CA ASN A 298 -2.61 15.81 4.02
C ASN A 298 -1.29 14.98 3.93
N PRO A 299 -0.90 14.47 2.75
CA PRO A 299 0.34 13.70 2.61
C PRO A 299 1.58 14.33 3.26
N LEU A 300 1.75 15.65 3.14
CA LEU A 300 2.93 16.35 3.66
C LEU A 300 2.90 16.50 5.19
N GLU A 301 1.70 16.61 5.77
CA GLU A 301 1.52 16.55 7.23
C GLU A 301 1.91 15.17 7.76
N LEU A 302 1.74 14.11 6.97
CA LEU A 302 2.08 12.73 7.34
C LEU A 302 3.50 12.29 6.97
N GLY A 303 4.35 13.19 6.48
CA GLY A 303 5.70 12.83 6.05
C GLY A 303 5.77 11.99 4.76
N LEU A 304 4.69 11.91 3.99
CA LEU A 304 4.61 11.08 2.77
C LEU A 304 5.22 11.78 1.53
N TYR A 305 6.26 12.60 1.70
CA TYR A 305 6.89 13.34 0.60
C TYR A 305 7.35 12.44 -0.55
N HIS A 306 7.89 11.26 -0.24
CA HIS A 306 8.36 10.25 -1.18
C HIS A 306 7.28 9.62 -2.07
N THR A 307 6.00 9.83 -1.77
CA THR A 307 4.88 9.28 -2.55
C THR A 307 4.30 10.32 -3.53
N ILE A 308 4.95 11.48 -3.66
CA ILE A 308 4.45 12.63 -4.42
C ILE A 308 5.50 13.04 -5.44
N SER A 309 5.12 13.12 -6.70
CA SER A 309 5.91 13.85 -7.69
C SER A 309 5.44 15.30 -7.72
N PHE A 310 6.37 16.22 -7.47
CA PHE A 310 6.14 17.65 -7.60
C PHE A 310 6.38 18.17 -9.03
N LYS A 311 6.84 17.30 -9.93
CA LYS A 311 7.18 17.63 -11.32
C LYS A 311 6.17 17.12 -12.33
N LYS A 312 5.33 16.16 -11.94
CA LYS A 312 4.33 15.57 -12.83
C LYS A 312 3.13 16.50 -13.10
N GLY A 313 2.32 16.10 -14.08
CA GLY A 313 1.08 16.78 -14.44
C GLY A 313 -0.02 16.73 -13.38
N CYS A 314 -1.19 17.27 -13.72
CA CYS A 314 -2.30 17.46 -12.80
C CYS A 314 -2.81 16.14 -12.19
N TYR A 315 -3.05 16.16 -10.88
CA TYR A 315 -3.74 15.11 -10.13
C TYR A 315 -4.71 15.71 -9.12
N LEU A 316 -5.69 14.92 -8.68
CA LEU A 316 -6.72 15.38 -7.75
C LEU A 316 -6.11 15.86 -6.42
N GLY A 317 -6.43 17.10 -6.01
CA GLY A 317 -5.93 17.70 -4.78
C GLY A 317 -4.52 18.32 -4.86
N GLN A 318 -3.90 18.38 -6.04
CA GLN A 318 -2.55 18.91 -6.23
C GLN A 318 -2.39 20.36 -5.75
N GLU A 319 -3.36 21.25 -6.01
CA GLU A 319 -3.27 22.67 -5.63
C GLU A 319 -3.07 22.82 -4.11
N THR A 320 -3.82 22.05 -3.33
CA THR A 320 -3.71 22.02 -1.87
C THR A 320 -2.34 21.48 -1.43
N VAL A 321 -1.86 20.38 -2.04
CA VAL A 321 -0.53 19.82 -1.75
C VAL A 321 0.58 20.81 -2.08
N ALA A 322 0.51 21.47 -3.24
CA ALA A 322 1.47 22.47 -3.67
C ALA A 322 1.51 23.68 -2.72
N LYS A 323 0.34 24.15 -2.28
CA LYS A 323 0.22 25.22 -1.29
C LYS A 323 0.88 24.86 0.04
N VAL A 324 0.67 23.63 0.54
CA VAL A 324 1.31 23.16 1.77
C VAL A 324 2.83 23.01 1.58
N ASN A 325 3.29 22.57 0.41
CA ASN A 325 4.72 22.44 0.12
C ASN A 325 5.46 23.79 0.02
N ALA A 326 4.78 24.82 -0.51
CA ALA A 326 5.31 26.17 -0.64
C ALA A 326 5.43 26.88 0.71
N ALA A 327 4.67 26.45 1.72
CA ALA A 327 4.79 27.00 3.08
C ALA A 327 6.14 26.60 3.73
N PRO A 328 6.65 27.39 4.69
CA PRO A 328 7.87 27.04 5.42
C PRO A 328 7.77 25.68 6.12
N ALA A 329 6.60 25.36 6.67
CA ALA A 329 6.26 24.06 7.23
C ALA A 329 4.73 23.84 7.18
N PRO A 330 4.26 22.57 7.16
CA PRO A 330 2.85 22.25 7.37
C PRO A 330 2.36 22.74 8.74
N LYS A 331 1.05 23.00 8.88
CA LYS A 331 0.44 23.47 10.15
C LYS A 331 0.55 22.47 11.31
N GLN A 332 0.64 21.19 10.97
CA GLN A 332 0.77 20.06 11.87
C GLN A 332 1.56 18.96 11.17
N ARG A 333 2.18 18.08 11.94
CA ARG A 333 2.95 16.95 11.42
C ARG A 333 2.71 15.69 12.24
N LEU A 334 2.80 14.54 11.60
CA LEU A 334 2.86 13.25 12.26
C LEU A 334 4.23 13.07 12.93
N PHE A 335 4.22 12.70 14.20
CA PHE A 335 5.40 12.37 14.98
C PHE A 335 5.21 11.05 15.73
N GLY A 336 6.32 10.48 16.18
CA GLY A 336 6.28 9.45 17.20
C GLY A 336 6.09 10.10 18.57
N VAL A 337 5.49 9.36 19.49
CA VAL A 337 5.45 9.74 20.91
C VAL A 337 5.94 8.57 21.74
N ARG A 338 6.67 8.88 22.81
CA ARG A 338 7.00 7.94 23.87
C ARG A 338 6.44 8.47 25.16
N LEU A 339 5.42 7.79 25.66
CA LEU A 339 4.72 8.14 26.89
C LEU A 339 5.04 7.12 27.98
N ASP A 340 5.04 7.56 29.23
CA ASP A 340 5.29 6.69 30.39
C ASP A 340 4.20 5.61 30.53
N ARG A 341 3.01 5.91 30.03
CA ARG A 341 1.85 5.02 29.96
C ARG A 341 1.08 5.25 28.67
N PRO A 342 0.44 4.21 28.10
CA PRO A 342 -0.41 4.38 26.93
C PRO A 342 -1.58 5.31 27.25
N LEU A 343 -1.90 6.17 26.28
CA LEU A 343 -3.13 6.96 26.28
C LEU A 343 -4.12 6.41 25.24
N PRO A 344 -5.43 6.58 25.45
CA PRO A 344 -6.43 6.26 24.43
C PRO A 344 -6.16 7.00 23.12
N VAL A 345 -6.45 6.36 22.00
CA VAL A 345 -6.50 7.03 20.69
C VAL A 345 -7.53 8.17 20.77
N GLY A 346 -7.18 9.33 20.21
CA GLY A 346 -7.98 10.55 20.30
C GLY A 346 -7.66 11.42 21.53
N ALA A 347 -6.85 10.93 22.48
CA ALA A 347 -6.49 11.72 23.66
C ALA A 347 -5.71 12.98 23.25
N PRO A 348 -6.06 14.17 23.79
CA PRO A 348 -5.32 15.39 23.54
C PRO A 348 -3.97 15.36 24.25
N LEU A 349 -2.95 15.86 23.57
CA LEU A 349 -1.63 16.12 24.16
C LEU A 349 -1.47 17.61 24.39
N PHE A 350 -0.83 18.00 25.50
CA PHE A 350 -0.50 19.36 25.88
C PHE A 350 1.00 19.49 26.11
N ALA A 351 1.59 20.63 25.76
CA ALA A 351 2.99 20.91 26.05
C ALA A 351 3.22 20.90 27.58
N ASP A 352 4.25 20.20 28.04
CA ASP A 352 4.56 20.08 29.46
C ASP A 352 5.43 21.25 29.95
N GLY A 353 4.77 22.40 30.18
CA GLY A 353 5.38 23.62 30.70
C GLY A 353 5.75 23.53 32.18
N ALA A 354 6.68 24.38 32.62
CA ALA A 354 7.25 24.37 33.97
C ALA A 354 6.22 24.66 35.09
N ASP A 355 5.13 25.34 34.77
CA ASP A 355 4.01 25.68 35.67
C ASP A 355 2.85 24.68 35.60
N GLY A 356 2.99 23.60 34.82
CA GLY A 356 1.90 22.66 34.57
C GLY A 356 0.79 23.21 33.66
N SER A 357 0.92 24.43 33.14
CA SER A 357 0.09 24.96 32.06
C SER A 357 0.73 24.60 30.71
N GLY A 358 -0.07 24.49 29.65
CA GLY A 358 0.44 23.97 28.38
C GLY A 358 -0.54 24.18 27.24
N ALA A 359 -0.06 24.79 26.15
CA ALA A 359 -0.86 24.84 24.92
C ALA A 359 -1.09 23.40 24.41
N ARG A 360 -2.27 23.14 23.84
CA ARG A 360 -2.61 21.84 23.23
C ARG A 360 -1.58 21.49 22.16
N ALA A 361 -0.70 20.53 22.37
CA ALA A 361 0.31 20.15 21.40
C ALA A 361 -0.30 19.39 20.22
N GLY A 362 -1.26 18.50 20.47
CA GLY A 362 -1.75 17.61 19.43
C GLY A 362 -2.78 16.59 19.89
N ILE A 363 -2.83 15.47 19.19
CA ILE A 363 -3.73 14.34 19.45
C ILE A 363 -3.03 13.02 19.19
N VAL A 364 -3.25 12.03 20.05
CA VAL A 364 -2.78 10.65 19.86
C VAL A 364 -3.61 9.99 18.75
N THR A 365 -2.95 9.41 17.74
CA THR A 365 -3.63 8.72 16.63
C THR A 365 -3.45 7.21 16.68
N SER A 366 -2.34 6.73 17.24
CA SER A 366 -2.06 5.30 17.44
C SER A 366 -1.23 5.10 18.71
N MET A 367 -1.44 4.00 19.43
CA MET A 367 -0.75 3.74 20.70
C MET A 367 -0.50 2.25 20.91
N LEU A 368 0.72 1.91 21.32
CA LEU A 368 1.10 0.58 21.80
C LEU A 368 0.97 0.50 23.31
N ALA A 369 0.85 -0.72 23.84
CA ALA A 369 0.79 -0.96 25.29
C ALA A 369 2.02 -0.43 26.05
N SER A 370 3.17 -0.28 25.38
CA SER A 370 4.39 0.29 25.94
C SER A 370 4.36 1.81 26.14
N GLY A 371 3.38 2.51 25.56
CA GLY A 371 3.35 3.97 25.52
C GLY A 371 4.09 4.58 24.32
N ASP A 372 4.75 3.77 23.50
CA ASP A 372 5.21 4.20 22.17
C ASP A 372 4.00 4.31 21.22
N GLY A 373 3.90 5.38 20.44
CA GLY A 373 2.74 5.65 19.60
C GLY A 373 2.98 6.68 18.50
N LEU A 374 1.90 7.05 17.81
CA LEU A 374 1.87 8.14 16.82
C LEU A 374 0.94 9.25 17.29
N ALA A 375 1.31 10.49 16.98
CA ALA A 375 0.49 11.66 17.24
C ALA A 375 0.64 12.71 16.14
N ILE A 376 -0.45 13.43 15.87
CA ILE A 376 -0.42 14.64 15.05
C ILE A 376 -0.14 15.83 15.97
N ILE A 377 1.01 16.49 15.79
CA ILE A 377 1.46 17.62 16.60
C ILE A 377 1.37 18.90 15.78
N ARG A 378 0.83 19.96 16.39
CA ARG A 378 0.74 21.30 15.81
C ARG A 378 2.14 21.90 15.73
N SER A 379 2.57 22.28 14.53
CA SER A 379 3.91 22.82 14.28
C SER A 379 4.17 24.13 15.04
N ALA A 380 3.12 24.89 15.36
CA ALA A 380 3.21 26.11 16.15
C ALA A 380 3.51 25.86 17.65
N VAL A 381 3.33 24.64 18.14
CA VAL A 381 3.55 24.29 19.56
C VAL A 381 4.88 23.59 19.76
N GLY A 382 5.27 22.71 18.83
CA GLY A 382 6.61 22.12 18.87
C GLY A 382 6.83 21.01 17.86
N SER A 383 8.01 20.41 17.96
CA SER A 383 8.53 19.33 17.11
C SER A 383 9.09 18.20 17.98
N ALA A 384 9.87 17.30 17.40
CA ALA A 384 10.65 16.34 18.17
C ALA A 384 11.46 17.03 19.28
N GLY A 385 11.53 16.37 20.43
CA GLY A 385 12.09 16.92 21.66
C GLY A 385 11.05 17.53 22.61
N LEU A 386 9.87 17.93 22.11
CA LEU A 386 8.82 18.53 22.93
C LEU A 386 8.35 17.55 24.02
N ARG A 387 8.42 17.99 25.29
CA ARG A 387 7.77 17.26 26.38
C ARG A 387 6.27 17.48 26.34
N VAL A 388 5.52 16.40 26.51
CA VAL A 388 4.06 16.41 26.44
C VAL A 388 3.46 15.68 27.63
N ARG A 389 2.25 16.08 27.96
CA ARG A 389 1.38 15.38 28.89
C ARG A 389 0.00 15.17 28.25
N GLY A 390 -0.68 14.11 28.64
CA GLY A 390 -2.07 13.87 28.30
C GLY A 390 -2.79 13.24 29.48
N GLU A 391 -4.11 13.38 29.52
CA GLU A 391 -4.94 12.88 30.60
C GLU A 391 -5.94 11.86 30.04
N THR A 392 -6.28 10.86 30.87
CA THR A 392 -7.40 9.96 30.62
C THR A 392 -8.61 10.46 31.39
N ASP A 393 -9.79 10.40 30.78
CA ASP A 393 -11.04 10.65 31.51
C ASP A 393 -11.24 9.53 32.56
N GLY A 394 -10.83 9.76 33.82
CA GLY A 394 -10.99 8.83 34.94
C GLY A 394 -9.78 8.70 35.87
N ALA A 395 -9.90 7.85 36.90
CA ALA A 395 -8.92 7.65 37.99
C ALA A 395 -7.55 7.04 37.58
N GLY A 396 -7.29 6.87 36.28
CA GLY A 396 -6.07 6.27 35.74
C GLY A 396 -4.80 7.13 35.78
N GLY A 397 -4.94 8.42 36.11
CA GLY A 397 -3.84 9.39 36.14
C GLY A 397 -3.37 9.79 34.72
N GLY A 398 -2.77 10.98 34.62
CA GLY A 398 -2.19 11.46 33.37
C GLY A 398 -0.92 10.69 32.96
N SER A 399 -0.58 10.77 31.68
CA SER A 399 0.67 10.25 31.13
C SER A 399 1.57 11.41 30.68
N ARG A 400 2.87 11.29 30.93
CA ARG A 400 3.88 12.24 30.46
C ARG A 400 4.82 11.54 29.49
N GLY A 401 5.54 12.33 28.71
CA GLY A 401 6.49 11.78 27.76
C GLY A 401 7.05 12.83 26.82
N GLN A 402 7.46 12.36 25.64
CA GLN A 402 8.13 13.19 24.65
C GLN A 402 7.69 12.87 23.24
N VAL A 403 7.62 13.91 22.42
CA VAL A 403 7.53 13.81 20.96
C VAL A 403 8.91 13.42 20.42
N VAL A 404 8.96 12.37 19.62
CA VAL A 404 10.19 11.87 18.98
C VAL A 404 10.06 11.99 17.46
N GLU A 405 11.19 12.18 16.77
CA GLU A 405 11.18 12.07 15.31
C GLU A 405 10.78 10.66 14.91
N LEU A 406 10.02 10.55 13.82
CA LEU A 406 9.79 9.26 13.18
C LEU A 406 11.08 8.82 12.50
N PRO A 407 11.36 7.51 12.45
CA PRO A 407 12.51 7.03 11.69
C PRO A 407 12.44 7.32 10.18
N PHE A 408 11.36 7.92 9.61
CA PHE A 408 11.28 8.23 8.17
C PHE A 408 10.75 9.60 7.78
N ALA A 409 11.32 10.01 6.64
CA ALA A 409 11.02 11.19 5.85
C ALA A 409 11.37 12.49 6.57
N SER A 410 12.68 12.72 6.66
CA SER A 410 13.17 14.08 6.66
C SER A 410 12.82 14.74 5.30
N ARG A 411 12.44 16.02 5.34
CA ARG A 411 12.21 16.84 4.13
C ARG A 411 13.44 16.83 3.20
N SER A 412 14.64 16.70 3.78
CA SER A 412 15.92 16.66 3.08
C SER A 412 16.14 15.40 2.25
N GLU A 413 15.66 14.22 2.69
CA GLU A 413 15.77 12.97 1.93
C GLU A 413 14.86 12.96 0.69
N ALA A 414 13.68 13.59 0.77
CA ALA A 414 12.74 13.63 -0.34
C ALA A 414 13.08 14.69 -1.40
N GLN A 415 13.77 15.77 -1.01
CA GLN A 415 14.23 16.81 -1.95
C GLN A 415 15.52 16.43 -2.69
N SER A 416 16.31 15.50 -2.15
CA SER A 416 17.55 15.01 -2.74
C SER A 416 17.39 13.73 -3.58
N ALA A 417 16.30 12.98 -3.42
CA ALA A 417 16.07 11.75 -4.17
C ALA A 417 15.39 12.02 -5.53
N GLY A 418 16.17 11.92 -6.62
CA GLY A 418 15.65 11.43 -7.90
C GLY A 418 15.26 9.94 -7.80
N PRO A 419 14.96 9.24 -8.92
CA PRO A 419 14.86 7.78 -8.92
C PRO A 419 16.08 7.20 -8.18
N ARG A 420 15.85 6.46 -7.10
CA ARG A 420 16.91 6.13 -6.14
C ARG A 420 18.01 5.30 -6.78
N ASP A 421 19.19 5.90 -6.95
CA ASP A 421 20.44 5.19 -7.18
C ASP A 421 20.91 4.49 -5.90
N THR A 422 21.50 3.33 -6.11
CA THR A 422 21.99 2.33 -5.15
C THR A 422 23.06 2.86 -4.20
N VAL A 423 22.97 2.46 -2.93
CA VAL A 423 24.16 2.30 -2.06
C VAL A 423 23.98 0.96 -1.33
N GLY A 424 24.89 -0.02 -1.39
CA GLY A 424 26.18 -0.08 -2.07
C GLY A 424 26.70 -1.52 -2.18
N GLY A 425 27.79 -1.71 -2.92
CA GLY A 425 28.54 -2.97 -2.98
C GLY A 425 29.29 -3.18 -4.29
N ASP A 426 30.60 -2.90 -4.23
CA ASP A 426 31.70 -3.27 -5.12
C ASP A 426 31.90 -2.63 -6.51
N ALA A 427 33.08 -2.01 -6.61
CA ALA A 427 33.72 -1.51 -7.81
C ALA A 427 34.30 -2.66 -8.64
N SER A 428 33.53 -3.18 -9.59
CA SER A 428 34.03 -3.60 -10.92
C SER A 428 32.89 -4.09 -11.82
N ALA A 429 32.54 -3.32 -12.87
CA ALA A 429 32.06 -3.86 -14.16
C ALA A 429 31.70 -2.73 -15.15
N PRO A 430 32.57 -2.38 -16.13
CA PRO A 430 32.30 -1.33 -17.11
C PRO A 430 31.54 -1.80 -18.37
N ALA A 431 30.57 -2.72 -18.25
CA ALA A 431 29.82 -3.24 -19.40
C ALA A 431 28.29 -3.00 -19.37
N ALA A 432 27.70 -2.75 -18.19
CA ALA A 432 26.24 -2.53 -18.06
C ALA A 432 25.80 -1.10 -18.43
N ALA A 433 26.64 -0.09 -18.16
CA ALA A 433 26.30 1.32 -18.40
C ALA A 433 26.09 1.68 -19.89
N ALA A 434 26.69 0.93 -20.82
CA ALA A 434 26.51 1.16 -22.26
C ALA A 434 25.16 0.63 -22.79
N ALA A 435 24.57 -0.37 -22.14
CA ALA A 435 23.25 -0.90 -22.50
C ALA A 435 22.13 0.04 -22.03
N ASP A 436 22.30 0.65 -20.85
CA ASP A 436 21.34 1.61 -20.27
C ASP A 436 21.27 2.92 -21.08
N ALA A 437 22.40 3.42 -21.59
CA ALA A 437 22.42 4.60 -22.46
C ALA A 437 21.70 4.35 -23.80
N LYS A 438 21.84 3.14 -24.37
CA LYS A 438 21.16 2.75 -25.62
C LYS A 438 19.65 2.56 -25.41
N ALA A 439 19.24 2.01 -24.26
CA ALA A 439 17.84 1.87 -23.88
C ALA A 439 17.18 3.25 -23.64
N LEU A 440 17.89 4.18 -23.00
CA LEU A 440 17.41 5.54 -22.76
C LEU A 440 17.28 6.35 -24.07
N ALA A 441 18.26 6.22 -24.98
CA ALA A 441 18.20 6.84 -26.30
C ALA A 441 17.05 6.27 -27.17
N ALA A 442 16.80 4.96 -27.09
CA ALA A 442 15.68 4.32 -27.78
C ALA A 442 14.32 4.78 -27.22
N ALA A 443 14.21 4.96 -25.90
CA ALA A 443 13.01 5.48 -25.25
C ALA A 443 12.74 6.94 -25.64
N ALA A 444 13.78 7.78 -25.73
CA ALA A 444 13.67 9.16 -26.19
C ALA A 444 13.21 9.25 -27.65
N ALA A 445 13.78 8.43 -28.53
CA ALA A 445 13.38 8.36 -29.95
C ALA A 445 11.93 7.86 -30.12
N ALA A 446 11.49 6.91 -29.30
CA ALA A 446 10.10 6.44 -29.30
C ALA A 446 9.11 7.53 -28.84
N ALA A 447 9.49 8.33 -27.83
CA ALA A 447 8.69 9.45 -27.35
C ALA A 447 8.56 10.57 -28.41
N GLU A 448 9.64 10.90 -29.11
CA GLU A 448 9.60 11.86 -30.23
C GLU A 448 8.73 11.38 -31.39
N ALA A 449 8.82 10.09 -31.75
CA ALA A 449 7.97 9.49 -32.78
C ALA A 449 6.48 9.50 -32.41
N GLU A 450 6.16 9.29 -31.12
CA GLU A 450 4.78 9.38 -30.61
C GLU A 450 4.27 10.82 -30.62
N ALA A 451 5.10 11.80 -30.23
CA ALA A 451 4.78 13.22 -30.30
C ALA A 451 4.50 13.67 -31.75
N ALA A 452 5.31 13.23 -32.70
CA ALA A 452 5.12 13.50 -34.12
C ALA A 452 3.81 12.89 -34.66
N ARG A 453 3.47 11.66 -34.26
CA ARG A 453 2.17 11.03 -34.61
C ARG A 453 0.98 11.79 -34.03
N LYS A 454 1.06 12.27 -32.79
CA LYS A 454 0.00 13.07 -32.16
C LYS A 454 -0.17 14.41 -32.87
N ALA A 455 0.93 15.09 -33.21
CA ALA A 455 0.90 16.34 -33.97
C ALA A 455 0.28 16.17 -35.37
N ALA A 456 0.64 15.10 -36.09
CA ALA A 456 0.06 14.79 -37.40
C ALA A 456 -1.45 14.49 -37.31
N LYS A 457 -1.89 13.77 -36.26
CA LYS A 457 -3.31 13.46 -36.05
C LYS A 457 -4.13 14.71 -35.71
N LEU A 458 -3.56 15.64 -34.93
CA LEU A 458 -4.18 16.93 -34.63
C LEU A 458 -4.30 17.81 -35.88
N ALA A 459 -3.24 17.89 -36.69
CA ALA A 459 -3.26 18.63 -37.96
C ALA A 459 -4.31 18.08 -38.94
N ALA A 460 -4.43 16.74 -39.05
CA ALA A 460 -5.44 16.11 -39.89
C ALA A 460 -6.88 16.35 -39.38
N MET A 461 -7.07 16.42 -38.06
CA MET A 461 -8.36 16.75 -37.46
C MET A 461 -8.73 18.21 -37.71
N GLN A 462 -7.77 19.13 -37.59
CA GLN A 462 -7.96 20.55 -37.85
C GLN A 462 -8.34 20.79 -39.33
N ALA A 463 -7.63 20.15 -40.26
CA ALA A 463 -7.93 20.26 -41.69
C ALA A 463 -9.35 19.76 -42.04
N ARG A 464 -9.83 18.69 -41.41
CA ARG A 464 -11.21 18.20 -41.58
C ARG A 464 -12.24 19.18 -41.03
N PHE A 465 -11.94 19.80 -39.89
CA PHE A 465 -12.81 20.80 -39.28
C PHE A 465 -12.92 22.06 -40.14
N ASP A 466 -11.80 22.52 -40.72
CA ASP A 466 -11.79 23.70 -41.58
C ASP A 466 -12.49 23.43 -42.93
N ALA A 467 -12.31 22.23 -43.50
CA ALA A 467 -13.06 21.80 -44.69
C ALA A 467 -14.58 21.72 -44.43
N PHE A 468 -14.99 21.23 -43.25
CA PHE A 468 -16.39 21.21 -42.85
C PHE A 468 -16.98 22.62 -42.75
N LYS A 469 -16.28 23.57 -42.10
CA LYS A 469 -16.73 24.98 -42.04
C LYS A 469 -16.89 25.60 -43.42
N ALA A 470 -15.93 25.39 -44.33
CA ALA A 470 -15.97 25.91 -45.68
C ALA A 470 -17.19 25.36 -46.46
N SER A 471 -17.53 24.08 -46.27
CA SER A 471 -18.71 23.46 -46.87
C SER A 471 -20.04 24.01 -46.31
N SER A 472 -20.12 24.27 -44.99
CA SER A 472 -21.31 24.87 -44.38
C SER A 472 -21.53 26.33 -44.77
N SER A 473 -20.47 27.11 -45.02
CA SER A 473 -20.60 28.49 -45.51
C SER A 473 -21.07 28.57 -46.97
N ALA A 474 -20.80 27.55 -47.79
CA ALA A 474 -21.24 27.53 -49.20
C ALA A 474 -22.73 27.21 -49.36
N THR A 475 -23.35 26.51 -48.39
CA THR A 475 -24.78 26.14 -48.45
C THR A 475 -25.72 27.26 -47.99
N GLN A 476 -25.22 28.32 -47.33
CA GLN A 476 -26.03 29.47 -46.88
C GLN A 476 -26.02 30.69 -47.83
N GLY A 477 -25.29 30.64 -48.95
CA GLY A 477 -25.15 31.76 -49.90
C GLY A 477 -25.93 31.64 -51.22
N GLY A 478 -26.74 30.60 -51.40
CA GLY A 478 -27.54 30.37 -52.60
C GLY A 478 -29.04 30.37 -52.29
N GLY A 479 -29.57 31.56 -52.00
CA GLY A 479 -31.00 31.84 -51.84
C GLY A 479 -31.34 33.14 -52.56
#